data_AF-M2YNR1-F1
#
_entry.id   AF-M2YNR1-F1
#
_cell.length_a   1.000
_cell.length_b   1.000
_cell.length_c   1.000
_cell.angle_alpha   90.00
_cell.angle_beta   90.00
_cell.angle_gamma   90.00
#
_symmetry.space_group_name_H-M   'P 1'
#
loop_
_entity.id
_entity.type
_entity.pdbx_description
1 polymer ?
#
loop_
_entity_poly.entity_id
_entity_poly.type
_entity_poly.pdbx_seq_one_letter_code
_entity_poly.pdbx_strand_id
1 'polypeptide(L)'
;MANLDTDALDDISQDDQNGQPETVRGCSGTRKKRARHFSSDERARHRIIERERREAFNTSLLELASLLPALDDTKESLLSKHLIVQESIKQHQSHQAAIDEAERRLLVATAERDALQRQLEQLLLLSGDAAVSNQHPIVQDGLTTGQTGWTPQPSGFSNAMAPSDLWDGHVWVPTNFNRPEAVIETLFDRCQNSAIT
;
A
#
# COMPACT_ATOMS: atom_id res chain seq x y z
N MET A 1 14.55 -25.59 56.77
CA MET A 1 13.62 -26.67 57.17
C MET A 1 12.50 -26.69 56.15
N ALA A 2 12.32 -27.85 55.52
CA ALA A 2 11.42 -28.11 54.42
C ALA A 2 9.95 -28.09 54.83
N ASN A 3 9.08 -27.84 53.85
CA ASN A 3 7.78 -28.48 53.54
C ASN A 3 6.84 -27.44 52.92
N LEU A 4 6.00 -27.71 51.92
CA LEU A 4 5.74 -28.85 51.04
C LEU A 4 4.79 -28.27 49.98
N ASP A 5 4.93 -28.67 48.73
CA ASP A 5 3.94 -28.44 47.69
C ASP A 5 2.61 -29.10 48.06
N THR A 6 1.51 -28.37 47.83
CA THR A 6 0.20 -28.99 47.58
C THR A 6 -0.48 -28.24 46.45
N ASP A 7 -0.49 -28.90 45.30
CA ASP A 7 -1.41 -28.70 44.20
C ASP A 7 -2.85 -28.54 44.72
N ALA A 8 -3.47 -27.41 44.41
CA ALA A 8 -4.91 -27.25 44.50
C ALA A 8 -5.43 -26.92 43.10
N LEU A 9 -6.02 -27.96 42.51
CA LEU A 9 -6.87 -27.93 41.33
C LEU A 9 -8.07 -27.00 41.61
N ASP A 10 -8.11 -25.82 41.00
CA ASP A 10 -9.35 -25.03 40.95
C ASP A 10 -10.25 -25.59 39.84
N ASP A 11 -11.04 -26.56 40.27
CA ASP A 11 -12.47 -26.72 40.07
C ASP A 11 -13.08 -26.21 38.75
N ILE A 12 -13.28 -27.15 37.82
CA ILE A 12 -14.18 -27.00 36.67
C ILE A 12 -15.60 -27.07 37.22
N SER A 13 -16.15 -25.91 37.59
CA SER A 13 -17.56 -25.77 37.97
C SER A 13 -18.46 -26.15 36.78
N GLN A 14 -19.12 -27.29 36.89
CA GLN A 14 -20.25 -27.71 36.08
C GLN A 14 -21.51 -26.98 36.55
N ASP A 15 -21.89 -25.91 35.88
CA ASP A 15 -23.24 -25.34 36.00
C ASP A 15 -24.19 -26.02 35.00
N ASP A 16 -24.72 -27.18 35.40
CA ASP A 16 -25.95 -27.74 34.87
C ASP A 16 -27.14 -27.14 35.63
N GLN A 17 -27.68 -26.01 35.15
CA GLN A 17 -29.05 -25.60 35.46
C GLN A 17 -29.89 -25.41 34.19
N ASN A 18 -30.59 -26.51 33.92
CA ASN A 18 -31.81 -26.69 33.14
C ASN A 18 -32.82 -25.54 33.32
N GLY A 19 -32.81 -24.56 32.41
CA GLY A 19 -33.91 -23.60 32.23
C GLY A 19 -34.90 -24.09 31.18
N GLN A 20 -36.08 -24.53 31.60
CA GLN A 20 -37.22 -24.79 30.71
C GLN A 20 -37.65 -23.52 29.98
N PRO A 21 -37.81 -23.53 28.64
CA PRO A 21 -38.65 -22.55 27.97
C PRO A 21 -40.07 -23.13 27.81
N GLU A 22 -41.02 -22.66 28.62
CA GLU A 22 -42.43 -22.79 28.27
C GLU A 22 -42.67 -22.00 26.97
N THR A 23 -43.04 -22.72 25.91
CA THR A 23 -43.37 -22.12 24.62
C THR A 23 -44.86 -22.30 24.34
N VAL A 24 -45.58 -21.18 24.42
CA VAL A 24 -46.94 -21.03 23.90
C VAL A 24 -46.91 -21.32 22.39
N ARG A 25 -47.79 -22.23 21.95
CA ARG A 25 -47.95 -22.64 20.55
C ARG A 25 -48.36 -21.45 19.67
N GLY A 26 -47.44 -21.02 18.81
CA GLY A 26 -47.69 -20.18 17.65
C GLY A 26 -47.39 -20.93 16.35
N CYS A 27 -48.39 -21.03 15.48
CA CYS A 27 -48.30 -21.64 14.16
C CYS A 27 -47.46 -20.75 13.22
N SER A 28 -46.22 -21.14 12.96
CA SER A 28 -45.51 -20.89 11.69
C SER A 28 -44.38 -21.90 11.58
N GLY A 29 -44.28 -22.59 10.44
CA GLY A 29 -43.26 -23.61 10.18
C GLY A 29 -41.86 -23.00 10.12
N THR A 30 -41.30 -22.63 11.26
CA THR A 30 -39.94 -22.12 11.38
C THR A 30 -39.02 -23.33 11.56
N ARG A 31 -38.46 -23.81 10.44
CA ARG A 31 -37.40 -24.81 10.45
C ARG A 31 -36.29 -24.30 11.38
N LYS A 32 -36.14 -24.93 12.55
CA LYS A 32 -35.10 -24.58 13.53
C LYS A 32 -33.77 -24.49 12.78
N LYS A 33 -33.14 -23.32 12.77
CA LYS A 33 -31.79 -23.18 12.22
C LYS A 33 -30.92 -24.21 12.93
N ARG A 34 -30.25 -25.06 12.16
CA ARG A 34 -29.28 -26.02 12.72
C ARG A 34 -28.20 -25.18 13.41
N ALA A 35 -28.17 -25.23 14.74
CA ALA A 35 -27.05 -24.68 15.49
C ALA A 35 -25.80 -25.42 15.03
N ARG A 36 -24.84 -24.69 14.48
CA ARG A 36 -23.54 -25.27 14.14
C ARG A 36 -22.71 -25.20 15.41
N HIS A 37 -22.54 -26.35 16.06
CA HIS A 37 -21.59 -26.47 17.15
C HIS A 37 -20.20 -26.63 16.54
N PHE A 38 -19.41 -25.56 16.58
CA PHE A 38 -18.00 -25.62 16.20
C PHE A 38 -17.30 -26.67 17.07
N SER A 39 -16.68 -27.66 16.42
CA SER A 39 -15.91 -28.66 17.15
C SER A 39 -14.69 -28.00 17.82
N SER A 40 -14.11 -28.68 18.82
CA SER A 40 -12.87 -28.20 19.44
C SER A 40 -11.78 -27.95 18.40
N ASP A 41 -11.62 -28.88 17.46
CA ASP A 41 -10.66 -28.81 16.37
C ASP A 41 -10.94 -27.65 15.42
N GLU A 42 -12.21 -27.38 15.10
CA GLU A 42 -12.58 -26.24 14.24
C GLU A 42 -12.24 -24.90 14.91
N ARG A 43 -12.47 -24.79 16.22
CA ARG A 43 -12.07 -23.61 17.00
C ARG A 43 -10.55 -23.48 17.09
N ALA A 44 -9.82 -24.59 17.25
CA ALA A 44 -8.36 -24.60 17.27
C ALA A 44 -7.78 -24.13 15.91
N ARG A 45 -8.30 -24.66 14.80
CA ARG A 45 -7.94 -24.21 13.44
C ARG A 45 -8.23 -22.73 13.24
N HIS A 46 -9.39 -22.25 13.65
CA HIS A 46 -9.73 -20.83 13.53
C HIS A 46 -8.76 -19.93 14.33
N ARG A 47 -8.36 -20.33 15.54
CA ARG A 47 -7.36 -19.59 16.34
C ARG A 47 -5.99 -19.51 15.64
N ILE A 48 -5.58 -20.58 14.96
CA ILE A 48 -4.31 -20.61 14.22
C ILE A 48 -4.38 -19.65 13.03
N ILE A 49 -5.41 -19.77 12.20
CA ILE A 49 -5.60 -18.94 11.00
C ILE A 49 -5.67 -17.44 11.37
N GLU A 50 -6.44 -17.11 12.41
CA GLU A 50 -6.57 -15.72 12.83
C GLU A 50 -5.27 -15.18 13.46
N ARG A 51 -4.46 -16.02 14.11
CA ARG A 51 -3.13 -15.63 14.58
C ARG A 51 -2.22 -15.30 13.39
N GLU A 52 -2.12 -16.20 12.43
CA GLU A 52 -1.31 -16.02 11.21
C GLU A 52 -1.71 -14.74 10.47
N ARG A 53 -3.01 -14.49 10.34
CA ARG A 53 -3.52 -13.25 9.73
C ARG A 53 -3.06 -11.99 10.48
N ARG A 54 -3.09 -12.00 11.82
CA ARG A 54 -2.64 -10.86 12.64
C ARG A 54 -1.14 -10.67 12.55
N GLU A 55 -0.38 -11.75 12.54
CA GLU A 55 1.08 -11.72 12.39
C GLU A 55 1.46 -11.16 11.02
N ALA A 56 0.85 -11.65 9.94
CA ALA A 56 1.07 -11.12 8.58
C ALA A 56 0.71 -9.62 8.46
N PHE A 57 -0.41 -9.20 9.06
CA PHE A 57 -0.78 -7.79 9.07
C PHE A 57 0.23 -6.93 9.85
N ASN A 58 0.70 -7.42 11.00
CA ASN A 58 1.70 -6.70 11.80
C ASN A 58 3.06 -6.63 11.09
N THR A 59 3.49 -7.69 10.40
CA THR A 59 4.73 -7.66 9.61
C THR A 59 4.66 -6.62 8.50
N SER A 60 3.54 -6.52 7.79
CA SER A 60 3.36 -5.47 6.76
C SER A 60 3.37 -4.06 7.35
N LEU A 61 2.87 -3.86 8.58
CA LEU A 61 2.94 -2.57 9.25
C LEU A 61 4.37 -2.19 9.66
N LEU A 62 5.16 -3.15 10.14
CA LEU A 62 6.56 -2.91 10.49
C LEU A 62 7.41 -2.64 9.24
N GLU A 63 7.16 -3.37 8.15
CA GLU A 63 7.78 -3.10 6.85
C GLU A 63 7.45 -1.67 6.39
N LEU A 64 6.17 -1.27 6.46
CA LEU A 64 5.78 0.10 6.15
C LEU A 64 6.51 1.12 7.04
N ALA A 65 6.61 0.88 8.34
CA ALA A 65 7.31 1.79 9.26
C ALA A 65 8.80 1.96 8.91
N SER A 66 9.47 0.91 8.42
CA SER A 66 10.87 0.97 7.99
C SER A 66 11.11 1.82 6.73
N LEU A 67 10.05 2.15 5.98
CA LEU A 67 10.10 3.01 4.80
C LEU A 67 9.80 4.49 5.14
N LEU A 68 9.45 4.79 6.40
CA LEU A 68 9.06 6.11 6.85
C LEU A 68 10.24 6.76 7.60
N PRO A 69 10.93 7.75 7.00
CA PRO A 69 12.10 8.39 7.62
C PRO A 69 11.79 9.05 8.98
N ALA A 70 10.54 9.46 9.19
CA ALA A 70 10.09 10.04 10.46
C ALA A 70 10.05 9.02 11.62
N LEU A 71 10.06 7.72 11.30
CA LEU A 71 9.90 6.63 12.27
C LEU A 71 11.16 5.80 12.47
N ASP A 72 12.23 6.03 11.69
CA ASP A 72 13.47 5.24 11.74
C ASP A 72 14.09 5.13 13.15
N ASP A 73 14.03 6.22 13.93
CA ASP A 73 14.58 6.28 15.29
C ASP A 73 13.58 5.84 16.38
N THR A 74 12.33 5.55 16.02
CA THR A 74 11.29 5.22 16.99
C THR A 74 11.34 3.74 17.33
N LYS A 75 11.31 3.42 18.63
CA LYS A 75 11.28 2.04 19.11
C LYS A 75 9.99 1.36 18.67
N GLU A 76 10.08 0.12 18.19
CA GLU A 76 8.92 -0.68 17.76
C GLU A 76 7.81 -0.76 18.81
N SER A 77 8.15 -0.77 20.10
CA SER A 77 7.18 -0.79 21.20
C SER A 77 6.26 0.45 21.28
N LEU A 78 6.67 1.56 20.66
CA LEU A 78 5.93 2.82 20.64
C LEU A 78 5.19 3.04 19.30
N LEU A 79 5.46 2.19 18.31
CA LEU A 79 4.82 2.27 17.00
C LEU A 79 3.38 1.77 17.07
N SER A 80 2.45 2.71 17.23
CA SER A 80 1.02 2.40 17.13
C SER A 80 0.59 2.29 15.67
N LYS A 81 -0.39 1.42 15.39
CA LYS A 81 -0.96 1.25 14.03
C LYS A 81 -1.42 2.56 13.42
N HIS A 82 -2.04 3.42 14.23
CA HIS A 82 -2.53 4.73 13.80
C HIS A 82 -1.39 5.66 13.40
N LEU A 83 -0.32 5.70 14.19
CA LEU A 83 0.84 6.54 13.95
C LEU A 83 1.56 6.15 12.66
N ILE A 84 1.77 4.84 12.42
CA ILE A 84 2.38 4.35 11.16
C ILE A 84 1.55 4.82 9.95
N VAL A 85 0.23 4.66 10.01
CA VAL A 85 -0.68 5.08 8.93
C VAL A 85 -0.71 6.60 8.76
N GLN A 86 -0.67 7.35 9.86
CA GLN A 86 -0.69 8.81 9.79
C GLN A 86 0.59 9.36 9.15
N GLU A 87 1.75 8.86 9.56
CA GLU A 87 3.03 9.26 8.99
C GLU A 87 3.17 8.81 7.54
N SER A 88 2.62 7.63 7.18
CA SER A 88 2.61 7.22 5.77
C SER A 88 1.77 8.17 4.91
N ILE A 89 0.59 8.59 5.36
CA ILE A 89 -0.24 9.56 4.63
C ILE A 89 0.51 10.87 4.45
N LYS A 90 1.15 11.40 5.51
CA LYS A 90 1.93 12.64 5.43
C LYS A 90 3.09 12.52 4.45
N GLN A 91 3.82 11.41 4.47
CA GLN A 91 4.92 11.18 3.53
C GLN A 91 4.43 11.18 2.08
N HIS A 92 3.33 10.49 1.78
CA HIS A 92 2.75 10.47 0.43
C HIS A 92 2.32 11.86 -0.03
N GLN A 93 1.69 12.64 0.84
CA GLN A 93 1.31 14.03 0.54
C GLN A 93 2.55 14.91 0.27
N SER A 94 3.60 14.74 1.06
CA SER A 94 4.86 15.45 0.86
C SER A 94 5.54 15.06 -0.46
N HIS A 95 5.54 13.77 -0.82
CA HIS A 95 6.08 13.30 -2.08
C HIS A 95 5.29 13.86 -3.27
N GLN A 96 3.96 13.86 -3.19
CA GLN A 96 3.12 14.44 -4.24
C GLN A 96 3.43 15.92 -4.45
N ALA A 97 3.48 16.70 -3.36
CA ALA A 97 3.81 18.12 -3.45
C ALA A 97 5.21 18.37 -4.04
N ALA A 98 6.18 17.52 -3.70
CA ALA A 98 7.54 17.60 -4.24
C ALA A 98 7.59 17.26 -5.74
N ILE A 99 6.82 16.26 -6.18
CA ILE A 99 6.68 15.90 -7.61
C ILE A 99 6.05 17.05 -8.39
N ASP A 100 4.94 17.61 -7.89
CA ASP A 100 4.23 18.72 -8.55
C ASP A 100 5.13 19.96 -8.67
N GLU A 101 5.95 20.25 -7.66
CA GLU A 101 6.96 21.31 -7.70
C GLU A 101 8.07 21.02 -8.71
N ALA A 102 8.59 19.79 -8.73
CA ALA A 102 9.62 19.39 -9.68
C ALA A 102 9.13 19.48 -11.12
N GLU A 103 7.89 19.04 -11.39
CA GLU A 103 7.25 19.15 -12.71
C GLU A 103 7.15 20.60 -13.16
N ARG A 104 6.67 21.50 -12.28
CA ARG A 104 6.60 22.94 -12.58
C ARG A 104 7.97 23.52 -12.92
N ARG A 105 9.01 23.15 -12.16
CA ARG A 105 10.39 23.60 -12.45
C ARG A 105 10.90 23.07 -13.78
N LEU A 106 10.64 21.81 -14.11
CA LEU A 106 11.01 21.22 -15.39
C LEU A 106 10.33 21.93 -16.55
N LEU A 107 9.04 22.23 -16.44
CA LEU A 107 8.30 22.97 -17.46
C LEU A 107 8.92 24.36 -17.69
N VAL A 108 9.22 25.10 -16.62
CA VAL A 108 9.89 26.41 -16.73
C VAL A 108 11.26 26.27 -17.40
N ALA A 109 12.10 25.33 -16.94
CA ALA A 109 13.43 25.12 -17.51
C ALA A 109 13.38 24.70 -18.99
N THR A 110 12.39 23.90 -19.38
CA THR A 110 12.19 23.50 -20.80
C THR A 110 11.76 24.70 -21.65
N ALA A 111 10.87 25.55 -21.14
CA ALA A 111 10.45 26.75 -21.84
C ALA A 111 11.61 27.76 -22.01
N GLU A 112 12.45 27.91 -20.98
CA GLU A 112 13.66 28.72 -21.03
C GLU A 112 14.66 28.18 -22.07
N ARG A 113 14.93 26.87 -22.06
CA ARG A 113 15.77 26.20 -23.07
C ARG A 113 15.24 26.47 -24.47
N ASP A 114 13.96 26.27 -24.70
CA ASP A 114 13.34 26.44 -26.02
C ASP A 114 13.35 27.91 -26.46
N ALA A 115 13.29 28.86 -25.53
CA ALA A 115 13.48 30.27 -25.82
C ALA A 115 14.94 30.58 -26.23
N LEU A 116 15.92 30.04 -25.50
CA LEU A 116 17.35 30.21 -25.83
C LEU A 116 17.72 29.56 -27.16
N GLN A 117 17.18 28.37 -27.46
CA GLN A 117 17.39 27.70 -28.75
C GLN A 117 16.87 28.56 -29.90
N ARG A 118 15.66 29.12 -29.77
CA ARG A 118 15.11 30.06 -30.77
C ARG A 118 15.96 31.32 -30.94
N GLN A 119 16.51 31.86 -29.85
CA GLN A 119 17.40 33.02 -29.92
C GLN A 119 18.71 32.68 -30.66
N LEU A 120 19.30 31.52 -30.37
CA LEU A 120 20.50 31.05 -31.08
C LEU A 120 20.22 30.84 -32.57
N GLU A 121 19.11 30.19 -32.92
CA GLU A 121 18.69 30.01 -34.31
C GLU A 121 18.55 31.36 -35.03
N GLN A 122 17.93 32.35 -34.40
CA GLN A 122 17.81 33.70 -34.96
C GLN A 122 19.17 34.36 -35.17
N LEU A 123 20.09 34.25 -34.21
CA LEU A 123 21.43 34.82 -34.33
C LEU A 123 22.24 34.14 -35.42
N LEU A 124 22.13 32.82 -35.58
CA LEU A 124 22.79 32.06 -36.65
C LEU A 124 22.25 32.44 -38.03
N LEU A 125 20.94 32.67 -38.15
CA LEU A 125 20.34 33.17 -39.39
C LEU A 125 20.85 34.57 -39.74
N LEU A 126 21.06 35.44 -38.75
CA LEU A 126 21.57 36.80 -38.94
C LEU A 126 23.09 36.84 -39.19
N SER A 127 23.85 35.92 -38.61
CA SER A 127 25.30 35.85 -38.80
C SER A 127 25.71 35.25 -40.16
N GLY A 128 24.76 34.69 -40.92
CA GLY A 128 25.01 34.10 -42.24
C GLY A 128 25.78 32.77 -42.19
N ASP A 129 26.06 32.25 -41.00
CA ASP A 129 26.78 30.99 -40.79
C ASP A 129 25.81 29.81 -40.84
N ALA A 130 25.23 29.59 -42.03
CA ALA A 130 24.35 28.46 -42.31
C ALA A 130 25.14 27.15 -42.51
N ALA A 131 26.05 26.77 -41.60
CA ALA A 131 26.63 25.41 -41.56
C ALA A 131 27.57 25.19 -40.35
N VAL A 132 27.03 24.95 -39.16
CA VAL A 132 27.67 23.97 -38.25
C VAL A 132 26.58 23.08 -37.68
N SER A 133 26.37 21.95 -38.37
CA SER A 133 25.60 20.82 -37.85
C SER A 133 26.36 20.24 -36.66
N ASN A 134 26.19 20.83 -35.47
CA ASN A 134 26.52 20.15 -34.22
C ASN A 134 25.37 19.19 -33.88
N GLN A 135 25.20 18.17 -34.72
CA GLN A 135 24.59 16.93 -34.29
C GLN A 135 25.56 16.30 -33.28
N HIS A 136 25.43 16.68 -32.01
CA HIS A 136 25.89 15.81 -30.96
C HIS A 136 24.94 14.61 -30.99
N PRO A 137 25.40 13.37 -31.24
CA PRO A 137 24.53 12.22 -31.11
C PRO A 137 24.03 12.22 -29.68
N ILE A 138 22.72 12.43 -29.52
CA ILE A 138 22.00 12.02 -28.33
C ILE A 138 22.29 10.52 -28.23
N VAL A 139 23.07 10.13 -27.23
CA VAL A 139 23.22 8.73 -26.83
C VAL A 139 21.83 8.29 -26.41
N GLN A 140 21.07 7.79 -27.37
CA GLN A 140 19.93 6.94 -27.12
C GLN A 140 20.54 5.64 -26.62
N ASP A 141 20.43 5.39 -25.31
CA ASP A 141 20.68 4.07 -24.73
C ASP A 141 19.62 3.11 -25.30
N GLY A 142 19.86 2.64 -26.52
CA GLY A 142 19.10 1.63 -27.22
C GLY A 142 19.87 0.32 -27.17
N LEU A 143 19.43 -0.59 -26.29
CA LEU A 143 19.71 -2.01 -26.38
C LEU A 143 19.28 -2.52 -27.77
N THR A 144 20.22 -2.70 -28.68
CA THR A 144 20.03 -3.59 -29.85
C THR A 144 21.28 -4.42 -30.10
N THR A 145 21.16 -5.70 -29.74
CA THR A 145 21.66 -6.89 -30.42
C THR A 145 23.01 -6.80 -31.15
N GLY A 146 24.08 -7.12 -30.42
CA GLY A 146 25.36 -7.56 -30.94
C GLY A 146 25.66 -8.98 -30.47
N GLN A 147 25.35 -9.95 -31.32
CA GLN A 147 25.68 -11.36 -31.20
C GLN A 147 27.21 -11.52 -31.08
N THR A 148 27.71 -11.93 -29.90
CA THR A 148 29.02 -12.59 -29.77
C THR A 148 28.88 -13.77 -28.81
N GLY A 149 29.35 -14.92 -29.27
CA GLY A 149 29.09 -16.22 -28.66
C GLY A 149 29.74 -16.38 -27.29
N TRP A 150 28.93 -16.75 -26.32
CA TRP A 150 29.31 -17.60 -25.19
C TRP A 150 28.19 -18.62 -25.05
N THR A 151 28.50 -19.89 -25.26
CA THR A 151 27.62 -21.02 -24.99
C THR A 151 27.79 -21.45 -23.52
N PRO A 152 26.75 -21.37 -22.68
CA PRO A 152 26.70 -22.16 -21.46
C PRO A 152 25.92 -23.45 -21.74
N GLN A 153 26.52 -24.60 -21.42
CA GLN A 153 25.79 -25.87 -21.35
C GLN A 153 24.60 -25.75 -20.38
N PRO A 154 23.41 -26.26 -20.73
CA PRO A 154 22.36 -26.47 -19.73
C PRO A 154 22.58 -27.83 -19.06
N SER A 155 23.17 -27.82 -17.87
CA SER A 155 22.91 -28.87 -16.90
C SER A 155 21.46 -28.71 -16.40
N GLY A 156 20.60 -29.59 -16.91
CA GLY A 156 19.29 -30.01 -16.40
C GLY A 156 18.46 -29.02 -15.60
N PHE A 157 17.39 -28.50 -16.21
CA PHE A 157 16.08 -28.41 -15.59
C PHE A 157 15.01 -28.50 -16.68
N SER A 158 14.36 -29.66 -16.75
CA SER A 158 13.18 -29.89 -17.56
C SER A 158 11.96 -29.32 -16.83
N ASN A 159 11.28 -28.35 -17.42
CA ASN A 159 9.83 -28.36 -17.60
C ASN A 159 9.38 -27.15 -18.42
N ALA A 160 9.11 -27.39 -19.70
CA ALA A 160 8.26 -26.55 -20.51
C ALA A 160 6.81 -26.85 -20.12
N MET A 161 6.07 -25.87 -19.58
CA MET A 161 4.61 -25.87 -19.59
C MET A 161 4.17 -24.94 -20.71
N ALA A 162 3.39 -25.47 -21.65
CA ALA A 162 2.97 -24.77 -22.86
C ALA A 162 2.02 -23.58 -22.55
N PRO A 163 2.04 -22.52 -23.38
CA PRO A 163 1.15 -21.37 -23.22
C PRO A 163 -0.21 -21.69 -23.86
N SER A 164 -1.11 -22.31 -23.10
CA SER A 164 -2.52 -22.47 -23.49
C SER A 164 -3.53 -22.09 -22.41
N ASP A 165 -3.10 -21.51 -21.30
CA ASP A 165 -4.03 -20.95 -20.29
C ASP A 165 -4.12 -19.44 -20.47
N LEU A 166 -4.73 -19.08 -21.60
CA LEU A 166 -5.30 -17.77 -21.89
C LEU A 166 -6.47 -17.55 -20.91
N TRP A 167 -6.16 -17.09 -19.70
CA TRP A 167 -7.18 -16.65 -18.75
C TRP A 167 -7.85 -15.40 -19.31
N ASP A 168 -9.17 -15.51 -19.48
CA ASP A 168 -10.09 -14.46 -19.91
C ASP A 168 -9.80 -13.13 -19.21
N GLY A 169 -9.82 -12.08 -20.03
CA GLY A 169 -9.62 -10.72 -19.61
C GLY A 169 -10.62 -10.29 -18.55
N HIS A 170 -10.10 -9.91 -17.39
CA HIS A 170 -10.65 -8.83 -16.59
C HIS A 170 -9.50 -7.94 -16.15
N VAL A 171 -9.20 -6.94 -16.99
CA VAL A 171 -8.46 -5.76 -16.57
C VAL A 171 -9.34 -5.09 -15.51
N TRP A 172 -8.90 -5.12 -14.25
CA TRP A 172 -9.50 -4.31 -13.22
C TRP A 172 -9.10 -2.86 -13.49
N VAL A 173 -9.98 -2.12 -14.17
CA VAL A 173 -9.93 -0.65 -14.23
C VAL A 173 -10.73 -0.15 -13.04
N PRO A 174 -10.13 0.56 -12.07
CA PRO A 174 -10.92 1.30 -11.10
C PRO A 174 -11.65 2.44 -11.82
N THR A 175 -12.91 2.21 -12.15
CA THR A 175 -13.85 3.30 -12.45
C THR A 175 -14.39 3.83 -11.12
N ASN A 176 -14.38 5.16 -10.97
CA ASN A 176 -14.88 5.96 -9.85
C ASN A 176 -13.95 6.14 -8.63
N PHE A 177 -12.93 6.99 -8.79
CA PHE A 177 -12.74 8.04 -7.78
C PHE A 177 -13.55 9.25 -8.24
N ASN A 178 -14.79 9.31 -7.74
CA ASN A 178 -15.64 10.47 -7.87
C ASN A 178 -14.89 11.64 -7.24
N ARG A 179 -14.48 12.60 -8.08
CA ARG A 179 -13.84 13.86 -7.70
C ARG A 179 -14.95 14.80 -7.23
N PRO A 180 -15.11 15.11 -5.93
CA PRO A 180 -15.95 16.25 -5.56
C PRO A 180 -15.17 17.53 -5.86
N GLU A 181 -15.40 18.11 -7.04
CA GLU A 181 -15.22 19.55 -7.19
C GLU A 181 -16.27 20.26 -6.32
N ALA A 182 -15.80 21.23 -5.53
CA ALA A 182 -16.57 22.21 -4.75
C ALA A 182 -17.52 21.65 -3.66
N VAL A 183 -17.10 21.78 -2.40
CA VAL A 183 -17.77 22.51 -1.28
C VAL A 183 -16.95 22.22 -0.02
N ILE A 184 -15.90 23.00 0.24
CA ILE A 184 -15.50 23.45 1.60
C ILE A 184 -14.81 24.81 1.45
N GLU A 185 -15.58 25.81 1.05
CA GLU A 185 -15.32 27.18 1.52
C GLU A 185 -16.19 27.42 2.75
N THR A 186 -15.64 28.16 3.70
CA THR A 186 -16.20 28.56 5.00
C THR A 186 -16.16 27.47 6.08
N LEU A 187 -15.06 27.46 6.86
CA LEU A 187 -15.04 27.34 8.34
C LEU A 187 -13.59 27.23 8.87
N PHE A 188 -12.69 28.09 8.39
CA PHE A 188 -11.37 28.29 9.02
C PHE A 188 -10.97 29.76 9.05
N ASP A 189 -11.88 30.63 9.47
CA ASP A 189 -11.58 32.06 9.64
C ASP A 189 -12.28 32.68 10.87
N ARG A 190 -12.16 32.00 12.02
CA ARG A 190 -12.67 32.54 13.29
C ARG A 190 -11.80 32.26 14.51
N CYS A 191 -10.47 32.34 14.36
CA CYS A 191 -9.56 32.25 15.51
C CYS A 191 -8.26 33.06 15.40
N GLN A 192 -8.22 34.17 14.63
CA GLN A 192 -7.03 35.03 14.61
C GLN A 192 -7.22 36.54 14.81
N ASN A 193 -8.41 37.04 15.20
CA ASN A 193 -8.59 38.48 15.50
C ASN A 193 -9.28 38.74 16.86
N SER A 194 -8.68 38.27 17.95
CA SER A 194 -9.03 38.73 19.31
C SER A 194 -7.77 39.01 20.14
N ALA A 195 -6.96 39.95 19.67
CA ALA A 195 -5.94 40.63 20.45
C ALA A 195 -5.49 41.88 19.68
N ILE A 196 -6.28 42.95 19.77
CA ILE A 196 -5.92 44.38 19.72
C ILE A 196 -7.26 45.11 19.83
N THR A 197 -7.62 45.51 21.05
CA THR A 197 -8.04 46.86 21.48
C THR A 197 -8.44 46.75 22.94
#